data_AF-A0A3N5EHL6-F1
#
_entry.id   AF-A0A3N5EHL6-F1
#
_cell.length_a   1.000
_cell.length_b   1.000
_cell.length_c   1.000
_cell.angle_alpha   90.00
_cell.angle_beta   90.00
_cell.angle_gamma   90.00
#
_symmetry.space_group_name_H-M   'P 1'
#
loop_
_entity.id
_entity.type
_entity.pdbx_description
1 polymer ?
#
loop_
_entity_poly.entity_id
_entity_poly.type
_entity_poly.pdbx_seq_one_letter_code
_entity_poly.pdbx_strand_id
1 'polypeptide(L)'
;MIRYGAAAAAAAVLIGWSLRLDDGTTAGRTTAFLALCGAAFGALLQRSRLCFTSAFRDFFVLRDRRAALGILAALAVGSIGYAVVYGIQIPEARYLPDTAHIAPAGPVVVLGGLSFGVGMVLAGGCISGQLYRLGEGSLVAPAALLGCIPGYWLAFSLWNLFYLKSVSTAPVVWLPSKLGYAGALGLQLGAFAALGALLLWKGSSAPQPAREPLDLKGALREPWPGWAGGAAIGMLATLAYLWNHPLGVTAEIGRVSRRAGAVLGLVPARLEGLDRLAGCRAIGSDRWLTES
;
A
#
# COMPACT_ATOMS: atom_id res chain seq x y z
N MET A 1 28.61 -12.62 6.45
CA MET A 1 29.07 -11.32 7.01
C MET A 1 28.91 -10.16 6.03
N ILE A 2 29.21 -10.33 4.74
CA ILE A 2 29.10 -9.27 3.70
C ILE A 2 27.69 -8.67 3.57
N ARG A 3 26.62 -9.47 3.69
CA ARG A 3 25.23 -9.00 3.63
C ARG A 3 24.84 -8.07 4.80
N TYR A 4 25.49 -8.19 5.96
CA TYR A 4 25.27 -7.30 7.10
C TYR A 4 25.96 -5.96 6.92
N GLY A 5 27.16 -5.97 6.31
CA GLY A 5 27.84 -4.74 5.92
C GLY A 5 26.99 -3.91 4.96
N ALA A 6 26.37 -4.55 3.97
CA ALA A 6 25.49 -3.87 3.02
C ALA A 6 24.19 -3.34 3.66
N ALA A 7 23.53 -4.12 4.52
CA ALA A 7 22.30 -3.68 5.20
C ALA A 7 22.57 -2.59 6.25
N ALA A 8 23.65 -2.70 7.01
CA ALA A 8 24.08 -1.70 7.98
C ALA A 8 24.61 -0.43 7.29
N ALA A 9 25.31 -0.56 6.15
CA ALA A 9 25.72 0.59 5.34
C ALA A 9 24.52 1.27 4.68
N ALA A 10 23.53 0.52 4.17
CA ALA A 10 22.30 1.10 3.64
C ALA A 10 21.52 1.81 4.75
N ALA A 11 21.40 1.22 5.94
CA ALA A 11 20.79 1.87 7.10
C ALA A 11 21.56 3.13 7.53
N ALA A 12 22.90 3.07 7.59
CA ALA A 12 23.74 4.21 7.95
C ALA A 12 23.69 5.33 6.90
N VAL A 13 23.65 4.98 5.61
CA VAL A 13 23.46 5.93 4.51
C VAL A 13 22.07 6.54 4.58
N LEU A 14 21.03 5.76 4.85
CA LEU A 14 19.66 6.27 5.00
C LEU A 14 19.50 7.17 6.23
N ILE A 15 20.10 6.81 7.36
CA ILE A 15 20.14 7.64 8.56
C ILE A 15 20.93 8.93 8.28
N GLY A 16 22.08 8.83 7.62
CA GLY A 16 22.89 9.97 7.21
C GLY A 16 22.17 10.89 6.20
N TRP A 17 21.39 10.32 5.28
CA TRP A 17 20.54 11.07 4.36
C TRP A 17 19.37 11.73 5.09
N SER A 18 18.73 11.03 6.03
CA SER A 18 17.63 11.58 6.83
C SER A 18 18.08 12.74 7.73
N LEU A 19 19.29 12.66 8.29
CA LEU A 19 19.88 13.72 9.10
C LEU A 19 20.33 14.92 8.24
N ARG A 20 20.65 14.70 6.95
CA ARG A 20 20.90 15.79 6.00
C ARG A 20 19.64 16.48 5.50
N LEU A 21 18.51 15.79 5.50
CA LEU A 21 17.20 16.34 5.13
C LEU A 21 16.53 17.09 6.30
N ASP A 22 17.09 16.97 7.51
CA ASP A 22 16.65 17.72 8.67
C ASP A 22 17.29 19.11 8.68
N ASP A 23 16.76 20.02 7.85
CA ASP A 23 17.19 21.43 7.79
C ASP A 23 16.77 22.25 9.04
N GLY A 24 16.42 21.60 10.16
CA GLY A 24 15.98 22.24 11.41
C GLY A 24 14.55 22.81 11.36
N THR A 25 13.89 22.75 10.20
CA THR A 25 12.49 23.15 10.01
C THR A 25 11.53 21.99 10.28
N THR A 26 10.28 22.29 10.66
CA THR A 26 9.22 21.27 10.87
C THR A 26 8.97 20.42 9.61
N ALA A 27 9.18 21.01 8.44
CA ALA A 27 9.06 20.38 7.13
C ALA A 27 10.19 19.37 6.84
N GLY A 28 11.44 19.71 7.19
CA GLY A 28 12.60 18.80 7.07
C GLY A 28 12.46 17.54 7.94
N ARG A 29 12.07 17.73 9.21
CA ARG A 29 11.83 16.64 10.17
C ARG A 29 10.76 15.65 9.70
N THR A 30 9.70 16.16 9.07
CA THR A 30 8.62 15.33 8.53
C THR A 30 9.11 14.48 7.35
N THR A 31 9.89 15.09 6.45
CA THR A 31 10.47 14.41 5.28
C THR A 31 11.46 13.32 5.69
N ALA A 32 12.30 13.59 6.69
CA ALA A 32 13.25 12.64 7.24
C ALA A 32 12.54 11.39 7.81
N PHE A 33 11.48 11.58 8.60
CA PHE A 33 10.70 10.47 9.14
C PHE A 33 9.97 9.66 8.07
N LEU A 34 9.39 10.33 7.06
CA LEU A 34 8.72 9.63 5.96
C LEU A 34 9.71 8.78 5.16
N ALA A 35 10.93 9.27 4.95
CA ALA A 35 12.00 8.50 4.32
C ALA A 35 12.36 7.26 5.16
N LEU A 36 12.47 7.40 6.49
CA LEU A 36 12.70 6.28 7.40
C LEU A 36 11.53 5.28 7.41
N CYS A 37 10.29 5.75 7.39
CA CYS A 37 9.11 4.89 7.29
C CYS A 37 9.05 4.15 5.96
N GLY A 38 9.38 4.80 4.85
CA GLY A 38 9.48 4.17 3.53
C GLY A 38 10.56 3.09 3.48
N ALA A 39 11.73 3.38 4.07
CA ALA A 39 12.81 2.41 4.19
C ALA A 39 12.41 1.21 5.07
N ALA A 40 11.79 1.46 6.22
CA ALA A 40 11.28 0.41 7.11
C ALA A 40 10.21 -0.44 6.40
N PHE A 41 9.31 0.18 5.66
CA PHE A 41 8.29 -0.51 4.87
C PHE A 41 8.92 -1.41 3.79
N GLY A 42 9.90 -0.90 3.05
CA GLY A 42 10.64 -1.69 2.06
C GLY A 42 11.39 -2.87 2.67
N ALA A 43 12.06 -2.66 3.81
CA ALA A 43 12.75 -3.72 4.55
C ALA A 43 11.77 -4.80 5.06
N LEU A 44 10.62 -4.39 5.59
CA LEU A 44 9.56 -5.32 6.02
C LEU A 44 9.01 -6.13 4.84
N LEU A 45 8.75 -5.50 3.69
CA LEU A 45 8.30 -6.19 2.47
C LEU A 45 9.32 -7.22 1.98
N GLN A 46 10.59 -6.84 1.87
CA GLN A 46 11.66 -7.73 1.43
C GLN A 46 11.78 -8.96 2.36
N ARG A 47 11.68 -8.71 3.67
CA ARG A 47 11.88 -9.73 4.69
C ARG A 47 10.70 -10.68 4.86
N SER A 48 9.49 -10.17 4.67
CA SER A 48 8.25 -10.94 4.76
C SER A 48 7.85 -11.59 3.42
N ARG A 49 8.49 -11.19 2.31
CA ARG A 49 8.20 -11.63 0.93
C ARG A 49 6.71 -11.55 0.60
N LEU A 50 6.04 -10.51 1.12
CA LEU A 50 4.61 -10.31 0.94
C LEU A 50 4.32 -9.70 -0.43
N CYS A 51 3.90 -10.56 -1.36
CA CYS A 51 3.44 -10.18 -2.68
C CYS A 51 2.02 -10.73 -2.87
N PHE A 52 1.08 -9.88 -3.31
CA PHE A 52 -0.30 -10.29 -3.56
C PHE A 52 -0.38 -11.40 -4.61
N THR A 53 0.35 -11.25 -5.72
CA THR A 53 0.36 -12.22 -6.81
C THR A 53 0.85 -13.60 -6.35
N SER A 54 1.94 -13.65 -5.57
CA SER A 54 2.43 -14.92 -5.03
C SER A 54 1.46 -15.48 -3.99
N ALA A 55 0.84 -14.66 -3.14
CA ALA A 55 -0.15 -15.14 -2.18
C ALA A 55 -1.35 -15.81 -2.85
N PHE A 56 -1.88 -15.24 -3.94
CA PHE A 56 -2.94 -15.87 -4.72
C PHE A 56 -2.45 -17.14 -5.44
N ARG A 57 -1.33 -17.06 -6.16
CA ARG A 57 -0.77 -18.23 -6.87
C ARG A 57 -0.47 -19.39 -5.92
N ASP A 58 0.21 -19.13 -4.81
CA ASP A 58 0.65 -20.14 -3.87
C ASP A 58 -0.56 -20.76 -3.14
N PHE A 59 -1.63 -19.98 -2.90
CA PHE A 59 -2.87 -20.53 -2.37
C PHE A 59 -3.61 -21.43 -3.38
N PHE A 60 -3.75 -20.99 -4.64
CA PHE A 60 -4.49 -21.76 -5.64
C PHE A 60 -3.73 -22.98 -6.16
N VAL A 61 -2.41 -22.85 -6.38
CA VAL A 61 -1.57 -23.88 -6.99
C VAL A 61 -0.95 -24.78 -5.93
N LEU A 62 -0.34 -24.20 -4.89
CA LEU A 62 0.44 -24.93 -3.89
C LEU A 62 -0.35 -25.22 -2.60
N ARG A 63 -1.57 -24.68 -2.48
CA ARG A 63 -2.38 -24.65 -1.24
C ARG A 63 -1.64 -24.08 -0.03
N ASP A 64 -0.58 -23.30 -0.24
CA ASP A 64 0.14 -22.63 0.84
C ASP A 64 -0.60 -21.34 1.24
N ARG A 65 -1.07 -21.33 2.49
CA ARG A 65 -1.83 -20.24 3.10
C ARG A 65 -0.97 -19.16 3.75
N ARG A 66 0.35 -19.33 3.86
CA ARG A 66 1.23 -18.45 4.66
C ARG A 66 1.24 -16.99 4.19
N ALA A 67 1.41 -16.77 2.89
CA ALA A 67 1.45 -15.43 2.31
C ALA A 67 0.06 -14.76 2.34
N ALA A 68 -1.01 -15.52 2.08
CA ALA A 68 -2.39 -15.05 2.17
C ALA A 68 -2.78 -14.63 3.59
N LEU A 69 -2.42 -15.42 4.60
CA LEU A 69 -2.63 -15.07 6.01
C LEU A 69 -1.82 -13.83 6.43
N GLY A 70 -0.63 -13.62 5.84
CA GLY A 70 0.14 -12.40 6.06
C GLY A 70 -0.56 -11.14 5.55
N ILE A 71 -1.13 -11.21 4.36
CA ILE A 71 -1.91 -10.10 3.81
C ILE A 71 -3.16 -9.83 4.66
N LEU A 72 -3.87 -10.88 5.09
CA LEU A 72 -5.01 -10.72 5.99
C LEU A 72 -4.63 -10.09 7.33
N ALA A 73 -3.49 -10.47 7.91
CA ALA A 73 -2.99 -9.86 9.13
C ALA A 73 -2.67 -8.37 8.92
N ALA A 74 -2.04 -8.00 7.80
CA ALA A 74 -1.79 -6.60 7.45
C ALA A 74 -3.09 -5.79 7.32
N LEU A 75 -4.08 -6.35 6.63
CA LEU A 75 -5.40 -5.72 6.45
C LEU A 75 -6.16 -5.58 7.76
N ALA A 76 -6.13 -6.60 8.62
CA ALA A 76 -6.79 -6.59 9.92
C ALA A 76 -6.16 -5.56 10.87
N VAL A 77 -4.84 -5.59 11.04
CA VAL A 77 -4.12 -4.63 11.90
C VAL A 77 -4.28 -3.21 11.37
N GLY A 78 -4.14 -3.02 10.05
CA GLY A 78 -4.40 -1.73 9.43
C GLY A 78 -5.82 -1.24 9.68
N SER A 79 -6.84 -2.09 9.45
CA SER A 79 -8.25 -1.71 9.66
C SER A 79 -8.55 -1.32 11.12
N ILE A 80 -7.99 -2.06 12.08
CA ILE A 80 -8.10 -1.73 13.52
C ILE A 80 -7.43 -0.37 13.78
N GLY A 81 -6.21 -0.19 13.28
CA GLY A 81 -5.47 1.06 13.43
C GLY A 81 -6.22 2.26 12.88
N TYR A 82 -6.73 2.17 11.64
CA TYR A 82 -7.57 3.19 11.04
C TYR A 82 -8.84 3.45 11.85
N ALA A 83 -9.52 2.41 12.32
CA ALA A 83 -10.74 2.58 13.12
C ALA A 83 -10.48 3.29 14.45
N VAL A 84 -9.35 3.02 15.11
CA VAL A 84 -8.94 3.75 16.32
C VAL A 84 -8.67 5.22 16.01
N VAL A 85 -7.92 5.51 14.93
CA VAL A 85 -7.62 6.89 14.53
C VAL A 85 -8.90 7.67 14.20
N TYR A 86 -9.77 7.10 13.38
CA TYR A 86 -11.05 7.72 13.05
C TYR A 86 -11.99 7.85 14.26
N GLY A 87 -12.00 6.86 15.16
CA GLY A 87 -12.82 6.89 16.38
C GLY A 87 -12.39 7.98 17.38
N ILE A 88 -11.09 8.33 17.40
CA ILE A 88 -10.57 9.42 18.23
C ILE A 88 -10.79 10.78 17.55
N GLN A 89 -10.59 10.87 16.23
CA GLN A 89 -10.66 12.13 15.49
C GLN A 89 -12.11 12.57 15.18
N ILE A 90 -13.05 11.64 15.05
CA ILE A 90 -14.41 11.91 14.56
C ILE A 90 -15.42 11.11 15.40
N PRO A 91 -15.82 11.64 16.57
CA PRO A 91 -16.73 10.95 17.47
C PRO A 91 -18.15 10.78 16.90
N GLU A 92 -18.57 11.65 15.97
CA GLU A 92 -19.91 11.61 15.37
C GLU A 92 -19.90 10.92 14.00
N ALA A 93 -20.45 9.71 13.94
CA ALA A 93 -20.61 8.91 12.71
C ALA A 93 -21.66 9.45 11.72
N ARG A 94 -21.99 10.75 11.77
CA ARG A 94 -23.07 11.35 10.97
C ARG A 94 -22.57 12.16 9.78
N TYR A 95 -21.31 12.59 9.81
CA TYR A 95 -20.69 13.36 8.74
C TYR A 95 -19.61 12.53 8.04
N LEU A 96 -19.63 12.56 6.71
CA LEU A 96 -18.53 12.01 5.92
C LEU A 96 -17.32 12.93 6.14
N PRO A 97 -16.22 12.43 6.71
CA PRO A 97 -15.03 13.25 6.89
C PRO A 97 -14.49 13.72 5.54
N ASP A 98 -14.10 14.99 5.39
CA ASP A 98 -13.41 15.48 4.19
C ASP A 98 -12.09 14.73 3.93
N THR A 99 -11.59 14.00 4.93
CA THR A 99 -10.39 13.14 4.85
C THR A 99 -10.71 11.70 4.45
N ALA A 100 -11.96 11.25 4.58
CA ALA A 100 -12.40 9.90 4.23
C ALA A 100 -12.85 9.86 2.77
N HIS A 101 -11.87 9.75 1.89
CA HIS A 101 -12.08 9.71 0.45
C HIS A 101 -12.46 8.29 0.02
N ILE A 102 -13.76 8.02 -0.03
CA ILE A 102 -14.29 6.69 -0.35
C ILE A 102 -14.48 6.56 -1.84
N ALA A 103 -13.82 5.56 -2.43
CA ALA A 103 -14.01 5.25 -3.82
C ALA A 103 -15.46 4.77 -4.06
N PRO A 104 -16.20 5.38 -4.98
CA PRO A 104 -17.56 4.95 -5.30
C PRO A 104 -17.56 3.51 -5.83
N ALA A 105 -18.45 2.70 -5.28
CA ALA A 105 -18.63 1.32 -5.70
C ALA A 105 -19.38 1.31 -7.03
N GLY A 106 -18.67 1.04 -8.12
CA GLY A 106 -19.24 1.00 -9.46
C GLY A 106 -18.59 -0.06 -10.34
N PRO A 107 -19.18 -0.37 -11.51
CA PRO A 107 -18.64 -1.34 -12.46
C PRO A 107 -17.22 -1.00 -12.92
N VAL A 108 -16.85 0.29 -12.89
CA VAL A 108 -15.49 0.77 -13.19
C VAL A 108 -14.45 0.18 -12.22
N VAL A 109 -14.79 -0.01 -10.94
CA VAL A 109 -13.88 -0.61 -9.94
C VAL A 109 -13.64 -2.09 -10.26
N VAL A 110 -14.68 -2.81 -10.71
CA VAL A 110 -14.56 -4.21 -11.13
C VAL A 110 -13.68 -4.32 -12.37
N LEU A 111 -13.93 -3.49 -13.39
CA LEU A 111 -13.12 -3.46 -14.60
C LEU A 111 -11.66 -3.08 -14.32
N GLY A 112 -11.44 -2.09 -13.46
CA GLY A 112 -10.09 -1.68 -13.02
C GLY A 112 -9.38 -2.77 -12.21
N GLY A 113 -10.10 -3.47 -11.34
CA GLY A 113 -9.55 -4.60 -10.58
C GLY A 113 -9.16 -5.78 -11.48
N LEU A 114 -9.99 -6.10 -12.47
CA LEU A 114 -9.70 -7.16 -13.44
C LEU A 114 -8.50 -6.82 -14.32
N SER A 115 -8.45 -5.60 -14.88
CA SER A 115 -7.31 -5.17 -15.71
C SER A 115 -6.01 -5.12 -14.90
N PHE A 116 -6.06 -4.63 -13.66
CA PHE A 116 -4.92 -4.66 -12.73
C PHE A 116 -4.49 -6.11 -12.41
N GLY A 117 -5.45 -7.01 -12.20
CA GLY A 117 -5.20 -8.45 -12.00
C GLY A 117 -4.48 -9.11 -13.17
N VAL A 118 -4.96 -8.88 -14.39
CA VAL A 118 -4.31 -9.36 -15.62
C VAL A 118 -2.89 -8.80 -15.73
N GLY A 119 -2.71 -7.50 -15.49
CA GLY A 119 -1.39 -6.86 -15.46
C GLY A 119 -0.43 -7.50 -14.45
N MET A 120 -0.91 -7.81 -13.24
CA MET A 120 -0.10 -8.48 -12.21
C MET A 120 0.39 -9.87 -12.64
N VAL A 121 -0.44 -10.63 -13.38
CA VAL A 121 -0.07 -11.95 -13.90
C VAL A 121 0.96 -11.81 -15.02
N LEU A 122 0.74 -10.90 -15.97
CA LEU A 122 1.65 -10.66 -17.09
C LEU A 122 3.03 -10.14 -16.62
N ALA A 123 3.05 -9.27 -15.61
CA ALA A 123 4.29 -8.77 -15.02
C ALA A 123 5.01 -9.78 -14.09
N GLY A 124 4.36 -10.90 -13.77
CA GLY A 124 4.91 -11.90 -12.85
C GLY A 124 5.06 -11.41 -11.39
N GLY A 125 4.26 -10.41 -10.98
CA GLY A 125 4.29 -9.85 -9.64
C GLY A 125 3.56 -8.50 -9.51
N CYS A 126 3.09 -8.19 -8.30
CA CYS A 126 2.49 -6.89 -7.98
C CYS A 126 3.55 -5.78 -7.87
N ILE A 127 3.13 -4.51 -7.87
CA ILE A 127 4.02 -3.33 -7.83
C ILE A 127 4.97 -3.38 -6.61
N SER A 128 4.45 -3.67 -5.42
CA SER A 128 5.28 -3.83 -4.21
C SER A 128 6.27 -4.98 -4.35
N GLY A 129 5.87 -6.04 -5.07
CA GLY A 129 6.70 -7.18 -5.43
C GLY A 129 7.88 -6.81 -6.32
N GLN A 130 7.63 -6.00 -7.35
CA GLN A 130 8.69 -5.53 -8.26
C GLN A 130 9.65 -4.57 -7.54
N LEU A 131 9.17 -3.74 -6.61
CA LEU A 131 10.02 -2.81 -5.86
C LEU A 131 11.08 -3.51 -5.01
N TYR A 132 10.70 -4.51 -4.21
CA TYR A 132 11.72 -5.20 -3.40
C TYR A 132 12.65 -6.04 -4.28
N ARG A 133 12.15 -6.63 -5.38
CA ARG A 133 12.98 -7.38 -6.36
C ARG A 133 13.96 -6.48 -7.10
N LEU A 134 13.58 -5.22 -7.35
CA LEU A 134 14.49 -4.19 -7.86
C LEU A 134 15.63 -3.94 -6.87
N GLY A 135 15.32 -3.83 -5.57
CA GLY A 135 16.31 -3.73 -4.50
C GLY A 135 17.21 -4.98 -4.35
N GLU A 136 16.72 -6.15 -4.75
CA GLU A 136 17.51 -7.39 -4.81
C GLU A 136 18.36 -7.52 -6.09
N GLY A 137 18.28 -6.56 -7.01
CA GLY A 137 19.06 -6.54 -8.26
C GLY A 137 18.41 -7.30 -9.43
N SER A 138 17.10 -7.53 -9.41
CA SER A 138 16.40 -8.19 -10.51
C SER A 138 16.34 -7.30 -11.76
N LEU A 139 16.85 -7.79 -12.88
CA LEU A 139 16.80 -7.10 -14.18
C LEU A 139 15.39 -6.99 -14.78
N VAL A 140 14.46 -7.84 -14.34
CA VAL A 140 13.07 -7.85 -14.85
C VAL A 140 12.22 -6.77 -14.17
N ALA A 141 12.54 -6.42 -12.92
CA ALA A 141 11.76 -5.47 -12.13
C ALA A 141 11.73 -4.05 -12.72
N PRO A 142 12.84 -3.45 -13.21
CA PRO A 142 12.80 -2.14 -13.87
C PRO A 142 11.88 -2.12 -15.09
N ALA A 143 11.94 -3.15 -15.94
CA ALA A 143 11.11 -3.23 -17.14
C ALA A 143 9.62 -3.29 -16.79
N ALA A 144 9.24 -4.07 -15.76
CA ALA A 144 7.87 -4.15 -15.28
C ALA A 144 7.37 -2.81 -14.69
N LEU A 145 8.21 -2.10 -13.94
CA LEU A 145 7.85 -0.80 -13.35
C LEU A 145 7.73 0.29 -14.41
N LEU A 146 8.63 0.32 -15.41
CA LEU A 146 8.53 1.24 -16.54
C LEU A 146 7.27 0.96 -17.37
N GLY A 147 6.89 -0.31 -17.53
CA GLY A 147 5.64 -0.69 -18.20
C GLY A 147 4.37 -0.17 -17.51
N CYS A 148 4.43 0.15 -16.22
CA CYS A 148 3.28 0.75 -15.51
C CYS A 148 2.99 2.18 -15.96
N ILE A 149 4.01 2.94 -16.41
CA ILE A 149 3.89 4.35 -16.82
C ILE A 149 2.89 4.54 -17.97
N PRO A 150 3.04 3.87 -19.14
CA PRO A 150 2.06 3.99 -20.21
C PRO A 150 0.68 3.44 -19.82
N GLY A 151 0.63 2.44 -18.93
CA GLY A 151 -0.63 1.96 -18.36
C GLY A 151 -1.37 3.04 -17.56
N TYR A 152 -0.65 3.82 -16.75
CA TYR A 152 -1.22 4.98 -16.04
C TYR A 152 -1.66 6.07 -17.00
N TRP A 153 -0.90 6.36 -18.06
CA TRP A 153 -1.32 7.34 -19.07
C TRP A 153 -2.63 6.94 -19.72
N LEU A 154 -2.73 5.70 -20.18
CA LEU A 154 -3.98 5.18 -20.74
C LEU A 154 -5.14 5.26 -19.74
N ALA A 155 -4.89 4.90 -18.48
CA ALA A 155 -5.89 4.99 -17.41
C ALA A 155 -6.36 6.43 -17.18
N PHE A 156 -5.45 7.41 -17.15
CA PHE A 156 -5.81 8.83 -16.99
C PHE A 156 -6.53 9.39 -18.21
N SER A 157 -6.19 8.97 -19.44
CA SER A 157 -6.89 9.40 -20.64
C SER A 157 -8.32 8.87 -20.70
N LEU A 158 -8.55 7.64 -20.21
CA LEU A 158 -9.88 7.02 -20.12
C LEU A 158 -10.68 7.51 -18.91
N TRP A 159 -10.03 8.09 -17.91
CA TRP A 159 -10.62 8.46 -16.62
C TRP A 159 -11.86 9.34 -16.77
N ASN A 160 -11.77 10.44 -17.54
CA ASN A 160 -12.87 11.39 -17.68
C ASN A 160 -14.13 10.76 -18.31
N LEU A 161 -13.96 9.84 -19.26
CA LEU A 161 -15.07 9.12 -19.90
C LEU A 161 -15.79 8.21 -18.90
N PHE A 162 -15.03 7.40 -18.15
CA PHE A 162 -15.61 6.53 -17.14
C PHE A 162 -16.19 7.31 -15.97
N TYR A 163 -15.55 8.42 -15.60
CA TYR A 163 -15.98 9.27 -14.50
C TYR A 163 -17.36 9.88 -14.76
N LEU A 164 -17.52 10.51 -15.93
CA LEU A 164 -18.77 11.16 -16.32
C LEU A 164 -19.91 10.16 -16.57
N LYS A 165 -19.60 8.97 -17.12
CA LYS A 165 -20.61 7.97 -17.50
C LYS A 165 -21.08 7.08 -16.36
N SER A 166 -20.24 6.82 -15.36
CA SER A 166 -20.52 5.80 -14.34
C SER A 166 -20.14 6.17 -12.91
N VAL A 167 -19.19 7.08 -12.69
CA VAL A 167 -18.68 7.37 -11.34
C VAL A 167 -19.47 8.49 -10.67
N SER A 168 -19.93 9.48 -11.45
CA SER A 168 -20.73 10.62 -10.97
C SER A 168 -22.10 10.21 -10.39
N THR A 169 -22.68 9.10 -10.86
CA THR A 169 -23.98 8.59 -10.45
C THR A 169 -23.90 7.40 -9.49
N ALA A 170 -22.69 6.93 -9.17
CA ALA A 170 -22.51 5.75 -8.33
C ALA A 170 -22.76 6.06 -6.84
N PRO A 171 -23.54 5.21 -6.13
CA PRO A 171 -23.80 5.42 -4.72
C PRO A 171 -22.52 5.20 -3.90
N VAL A 172 -22.16 6.20 -3.08
CA VAL A 172 -21.11 6.05 -2.07
C VAL A 172 -21.71 5.32 -0.88
N VAL A 173 -21.51 3.99 -0.84
CA VAL A 173 -22.01 3.16 0.27
C VAL A 173 -21.10 3.36 1.48
N TRP A 174 -21.49 4.24 2.39
CA TRP A 174 -20.77 4.42 3.65
C TRP A 174 -21.34 3.48 4.72
N LEU A 175 -20.66 2.35 4.96
CA LEU A 175 -21.08 1.37 5.98
C LEU A 175 -21.21 1.95 7.41
N PRO A 176 -20.33 2.85 7.87
CA PRO A 176 -20.43 3.41 9.22
C PRO A 176 -21.68 4.26 9.51
N SER A 177 -22.34 4.87 8.53
CA SER A 177 -23.59 5.63 8.79
C SER A 177 -24.77 4.74 9.17
N LYS A 178 -24.74 3.46 8.79
CA LYS A 178 -25.85 2.53 9.05
C LYS A 178 -25.63 1.65 10.28
N LEU A 179 -24.39 1.26 10.55
CA LEU A 179 -24.03 0.31 11.62
C LEU A 179 -23.18 0.91 12.75
N GLY A 180 -22.78 2.17 12.64
CA GLY A 180 -21.77 2.78 13.52
C GLY A 180 -20.35 2.26 13.23
N TYR A 181 -19.33 2.97 13.72
CA TYR A 181 -17.92 2.59 13.52
C TYR A 181 -17.58 1.20 14.06
N ALA A 182 -18.11 0.83 15.23
CA ALA A 182 -17.90 -0.48 15.83
C ALA A 182 -18.55 -1.61 15.02
N GLY A 183 -19.76 -1.40 14.50
CA GLY A 183 -20.47 -2.39 13.67
C GLY A 183 -19.80 -2.59 12.32
N ALA A 184 -19.35 -1.51 11.66
CA ALA A 184 -18.62 -1.59 10.41
C ALA A 184 -17.25 -2.30 10.57
N LEU A 185 -16.51 -1.98 11.64
CA LEU A 185 -15.25 -2.67 11.96
C LEU A 185 -15.49 -4.15 12.27
N GLY A 186 -16.51 -4.47 13.08
CA GLY A 186 -16.88 -5.84 13.42
C GLY A 186 -17.23 -6.67 12.18
N LEU A 187 -17.99 -6.10 11.24
CA LEU A 187 -18.32 -6.76 9.98
C LEU A 187 -17.05 -7.02 9.13
N GLN A 188 -16.16 -6.03 9.03
CA GLN A 188 -14.94 -6.15 8.24
C GLN A 188 -13.95 -7.17 8.84
N LEU A 189 -13.75 -7.14 10.16
CA LEU A 189 -12.94 -8.14 10.86
C LEU A 189 -13.60 -9.53 10.80
N GLY A 190 -14.92 -9.61 10.88
CA GLY A 190 -15.68 -10.84 10.69
C GLY A 190 -15.48 -11.43 9.29
N ALA A 191 -15.49 -10.59 8.24
CA ALA A 191 -15.21 -11.02 6.87
C ALA A 191 -13.77 -11.50 6.70
N PHE A 192 -12.78 -10.81 7.28
CA PHE A 192 -11.38 -11.27 7.27
C PHE A 192 -11.18 -12.55 8.07
N ALA A 193 -11.87 -12.70 9.21
CA ALA A 193 -11.83 -13.91 10.03
C ALA A 193 -12.47 -15.10 9.30
N ALA A 194 -13.61 -14.90 8.64
CA ALA A 194 -14.26 -15.91 7.82
C ALA A 194 -13.38 -16.33 6.64
N LEU A 195 -12.74 -15.37 5.96
CA LEU A 195 -11.79 -15.68 4.89
C LEU A 195 -10.56 -16.41 5.44
N GLY A 196 -10.03 -15.98 6.58
CA GLY A 196 -8.94 -16.65 7.28
C GLY A 196 -9.29 -18.09 7.67
N ALA A 197 -10.48 -18.32 8.22
CA ALA A 197 -10.98 -19.66 8.53
C ALA A 197 -11.12 -20.52 7.28
N LEU A 198 -11.61 -19.96 6.17
CA LEU A 198 -11.69 -20.66 4.88
C LEU A 198 -10.30 -21.01 4.32
N LEU A 199 -9.31 -20.12 4.46
CA LEU A 199 -7.92 -20.40 4.10
C LEU A 199 -7.29 -21.47 5.00
N LEU A 200 -7.64 -21.49 6.29
CA LEU A 200 -7.19 -22.53 7.22
C LEU A 200 -7.85 -23.88 6.94
N TRP A 201 -9.11 -23.88 6.50
CA TRP A 201 -9.84 -25.10 6.17
C TRP A 201 -9.37 -25.71 4.84
N LYS A 202 -9.10 -24.88 3.82
CA LYS A 202 -8.69 -25.35 2.48
C LYS A 202 -7.18 -25.48 2.26
N GLY A 203 -6.38 -24.70 2.99
CA GLY A 203 -4.94 -24.64 2.81
C GLY A 203 -4.18 -25.58 3.73
N SER A 204 -3.14 -26.21 3.20
CA SER A 204 -2.17 -26.96 4.01
C SER A 204 -0.97 -26.05 4.29
N SER A 205 -0.38 -26.16 5.48
CA SER A 205 0.89 -25.50 5.76
C SER A 205 1.99 -26.54 5.70
N ALA A 206 2.99 -26.33 4.83
CA ALA A 206 4.22 -27.11 4.93
C ALA A 206 4.77 -27.01 6.37
N PRO A 207 5.38 -28.06 6.93
CA PRO A 207 6.07 -27.99 8.22
C PRO A 207 7.14 -26.89 8.18
N GLN A 208 7.24 -26.08 9.23
CA GLN A 208 8.36 -25.17 9.41
C GLN A 208 9.51 -25.95 10.07
N PRO A 209 10.77 -25.78 9.62
CA PRO A 209 11.89 -26.22 10.45
C PRO A 209 11.78 -25.52 11.81
N ALA A 210 12.01 -26.27 12.90
CA ALA A 210 11.91 -25.78 14.27
C ALA A 210 12.78 -24.53 14.45
N ARG A 211 12.19 -23.44 14.93
CA ARG A 211 12.90 -22.18 15.16
C ARG A 211 13.85 -22.34 16.35
N GLU A 212 15.07 -21.87 16.17
CA GLU A 212 16.01 -21.63 17.27
C GLU A 212 15.45 -20.48 18.14
N PRO A 213 15.69 -20.46 19.48
CA PRO A 213 15.14 -19.44 20.37
C PRO A 213 15.57 -18.03 19.97
N LEU A 214 14.74 -17.04 20.30
CA LEU A 214 14.88 -15.60 20.01
C LEU A 214 16.29 -15.04 20.30
N ASP A 215 17.20 -15.15 19.34
CA ASP A 215 18.39 -14.31 19.23
C ASP A 215 18.04 -13.07 18.39
N LEU A 216 18.43 -11.88 18.84
CA LEU A 216 18.28 -10.61 18.10
C LEU A 216 18.93 -10.70 16.70
N LYS A 217 19.99 -11.49 16.57
CA LYS A 217 20.63 -11.78 15.28
C LYS A 217 19.83 -12.77 14.43
N GLY A 218 19.09 -13.68 15.05
CA GLY A 218 18.14 -14.61 14.42
C GLY A 218 16.89 -13.91 13.88
N ALA A 219 16.34 -12.96 14.64
CA ALA A 219 15.24 -12.09 14.21
C ALA A 219 15.60 -11.24 12.98
N LEU A 220 16.89 -10.87 12.86
CA LEU A 220 17.48 -10.23 11.68
C LEU A 220 18.01 -11.20 10.61
N ARG A 221 17.98 -12.53 10.81
CA ARG A 221 18.34 -13.55 9.80
C ARG A 221 17.16 -14.20 9.09
N GLU A 222 16.16 -14.62 9.85
CA GLU A 222 15.14 -15.51 9.31
C GLU A 222 14.05 -14.76 8.55
N PRO A 223 13.46 -15.37 7.49
CA PRO A 223 12.25 -14.87 6.88
C PRO A 223 11.13 -14.86 7.92
N TRP A 224 10.50 -13.70 8.10
CA TRP A 224 9.46 -13.56 9.11
C TRP A 224 8.24 -14.38 8.72
N PRO A 225 7.49 -14.95 9.69
CA PRO A 225 6.21 -15.56 9.37
C PRO A 225 5.30 -14.51 8.73
N GLY A 226 4.58 -14.89 7.68
CA GLY A 226 3.76 -13.97 6.89
C GLY A 226 2.84 -13.10 7.75
N TRP A 227 2.24 -13.67 8.80
CA TRP A 227 1.36 -12.93 9.72
C TRP A 227 2.09 -11.86 10.54
N ALA A 228 3.34 -12.10 10.98
CA ALA A 228 4.11 -11.12 11.75
C ALA A 228 4.63 -10.00 10.83
N GLY A 229 5.09 -10.36 9.63
CA GLY A 229 5.44 -9.37 8.60
C GLY A 229 4.26 -8.50 8.21
N GLY A 230 3.09 -9.11 8.04
CA GLY A 230 1.84 -8.41 7.74
C GLY A 230 1.40 -7.48 8.86
N ALA A 231 1.40 -7.97 10.11
CA ALA A 231 1.07 -7.16 11.28
C ALA A 231 2.01 -5.96 11.46
N ALA A 232 3.32 -6.15 11.27
CA ALA A 232 4.29 -5.07 11.32
C ALA A 232 4.04 -4.01 10.24
N ILE A 233 3.70 -4.44 9.02
CA ILE A 233 3.32 -3.53 7.93
C ILE A 233 2.03 -2.77 8.25
N GLY A 234 0.99 -3.45 8.76
CA GLY A 234 -0.27 -2.82 9.14
C GLY A 234 -0.10 -1.79 10.25
N MET A 235 0.76 -2.08 11.23
CA MET A 235 1.11 -1.16 12.31
C MET A 235 1.90 0.04 11.78
N LEU A 236 2.90 -0.18 10.92
CA LEU A 236 3.67 0.90 10.29
C LEU A 236 2.77 1.80 9.42
N ALA A 237 1.84 1.21 8.67
CA ALA A 237 0.87 1.96 7.87
C ALA A 237 -0.07 2.81 8.74
N THR A 238 -0.49 2.29 9.90
CA THR A 238 -1.30 3.03 10.87
C THR A 238 -0.52 4.20 11.45
N LEU A 239 0.74 3.98 11.84
CA LEU A 239 1.63 5.03 12.36
C LEU A 239 1.89 6.12 11.33
N ALA A 240 2.10 5.74 10.06
CA ALA A 240 2.29 6.72 9.00
C ALA A 240 1.01 7.52 8.71
N TYR A 241 -0.16 6.88 8.86
CA TYR A 241 -1.44 7.56 8.69
C TYR A 241 -1.69 8.63 9.76
N LEU A 242 -1.22 8.42 11.00
CA LEU A 242 -1.27 9.45 12.05
C LEU A 242 -0.55 10.75 11.65
N TRP A 243 0.35 10.70 10.67
CA TRP A 243 1.04 11.87 10.13
C TRP A 243 0.43 12.40 8.83
N ASN A 244 -0.82 12.05 8.51
CA ASN A 244 -1.55 12.52 7.32
C ASN A 244 -0.89 12.17 5.98
N HIS A 245 -0.07 11.11 5.96
CA HIS A 245 0.62 10.63 4.76
C HIS A 245 0.29 9.15 4.52
N PRO A 246 -0.70 8.83 3.68
CA PRO A 246 -0.97 7.46 3.29
C PRO A 246 0.24 6.94 2.50
N LEU A 247 0.95 5.95 3.06
CA LEU A 247 2.05 5.30 2.37
C LEU A 247 1.48 4.48 1.20
N GLY A 248 1.83 4.88 -0.02
CA GLY A 248 1.33 4.24 -1.23
C GLY A 248 2.30 4.37 -2.39
N VAL A 249 3.06 3.30 -2.65
CA VAL A 249 3.97 3.22 -3.80
C VAL A 249 3.21 3.42 -5.12
N THR A 250 2.02 2.82 -5.21
CA THR A 250 1.13 2.93 -6.37
C THR A 250 0.69 4.38 -6.62
N ALA A 251 0.36 5.13 -5.56
CA ALA A 251 -0.04 6.53 -5.65
C ALA A 251 1.12 7.41 -6.12
N GLU A 252 2.33 7.14 -5.62
CA GLU A 252 3.55 7.85 -6.03
C GLU A 252 3.92 7.61 -7.49
N ILE A 253 3.90 6.35 -7.93
CA ILE A 253 4.14 6.01 -9.35
C ILE A 253 3.07 6.66 -10.23
N GLY A 254 1.81 6.67 -9.81
CA GLY A 254 0.73 7.36 -10.51
C GLY A 254 0.97 8.86 -10.62
N ARG A 255 1.42 9.51 -9.54
CA ARG A 255 1.76 10.94 -9.49
C ARG A 255 2.91 11.29 -10.43
N VAL A 256 4.01 10.52 -10.39
CA VAL A 256 5.16 10.70 -11.29
C VAL A 256 4.74 10.48 -12.74
N SER A 257 3.95 9.42 -13.00
CA SER A 257 3.44 9.11 -14.34
C SER A 257 2.55 10.25 -14.86
N ARG A 258 1.65 10.80 -14.04
CA ARG A 258 0.81 11.94 -14.42
C ARG A 258 1.66 13.17 -14.76
N ARG A 259 2.66 13.49 -13.94
CA ARG A 259 3.56 14.62 -14.20
C ARG A 259 4.30 14.47 -15.52
N ALA A 260 4.83 13.27 -15.79
CA ALA A 260 5.49 12.97 -17.07
C ALA A 260 4.51 13.08 -18.26
N GLY A 261 3.29 12.54 -18.11
CA GLY A 261 2.27 12.59 -19.17
C GLY A 261 1.72 13.99 -19.43
N ALA A 262 1.67 14.86 -18.41
CA ALA A 262 1.27 16.25 -18.53
C ALA A 262 2.31 17.08 -19.32
N VAL A 263 3.61 16.87 -19.06
CA VAL A 263 4.70 17.51 -19.83
C VAL A 263 4.66 17.09 -21.30
N LEU A 264 4.26 15.85 -21.59
CA LEU A 264 4.17 15.30 -22.94
C LEU A 264 2.83 15.59 -23.64
N GLY A 265 1.86 16.22 -22.96
CA GLY A 265 0.52 16.49 -23.51
C GLY A 265 -0.35 15.24 -23.75
N LEU A 266 0.05 14.07 -23.23
CA LEU A 266 -0.65 12.79 -23.42
C LEU A 266 -1.80 12.58 -22.42
N VAL A 267 -1.81 13.35 -21.33
CA VAL A 267 -2.77 13.23 -20.24
C VAL A 267 -3.63 14.51 -20.17
N PRO A 268 -4.96 14.41 -19.98
CA PRO A 268 -5.83 15.57 -19.85
C PRO A 268 -5.38 16.49 -18.70
N ALA A 269 -5.39 17.80 -18.94
CA ALA A 269 -5.00 18.81 -17.93
C ALA A 269 -5.89 18.75 -16.68
N ARG A 270 -7.17 18.42 -16.85
CA ARG A 270 -8.15 18.25 -15.76
C ARG A 270 -8.69 16.83 -15.72
N LEU A 271 -8.53 16.18 -14.57
CA LEU A 271 -9.13 14.89 -14.25
C LEU A 271 -10.30 15.15 -13.30
N GLU A 272 -11.52 14.96 -13.80
CA GLU A 272 -12.73 15.28 -13.03
C GLU A 272 -12.83 14.40 -11.78
N GLY A 273 -13.10 15.03 -10.63
CA GLY A 273 -13.34 14.36 -9.34
C GLY A 273 -12.18 13.60 -8.73
N LEU A 274 -10.99 13.66 -9.32
CA LEU A 274 -9.81 12.95 -8.81
C LEU A 274 -9.36 13.50 -7.44
N ASP A 275 -9.62 14.77 -7.17
CA ASP A 275 -9.34 15.45 -5.89
C ASP A 275 -10.24 14.95 -4.75
N ARG A 276 -11.32 14.25 -5.08
CA ARG A 276 -12.21 13.57 -4.13
C ARG A 276 -11.82 12.11 -3.88
N LEU A 277 -10.73 11.61 -4.46
CA LEU A 277 -10.26 10.23 -4.30
C LEU A 277 -8.88 10.18 -3.61
N ALA A 278 -8.79 9.37 -2.55
CA ALA A 278 -7.67 9.31 -1.59
C ALA A 278 -6.29 9.06 -2.22
N GLY A 279 -6.26 8.50 -3.44
CA GLY A 279 -5.04 8.11 -4.13
C GLY A 279 -4.32 9.23 -4.87
N CYS A 280 -4.87 10.44 -4.91
CA CYS A 280 -4.30 11.56 -5.65
C CYS A 280 -4.40 12.88 -4.89
N ARG A 281 -3.54 13.06 -3.87
CA ARG A 281 -2.95 14.39 -3.61
C ARG A 281 -2.01 14.79 -4.76
N ALA A 282 -2.57 14.83 -5.98
CA ALA A 282 -1.92 15.32 -7.19
C ALA A 282 -2.32 16.78 -7.48
N ILE A 283 -3.15 17.39 -6.63
CA ILE A 283 -3.38 18.82 -6.60
C ILE A 283 -2.82 19.37 -5.29
N GLY A 284 -1.75 20.15 -5.43
CA GLY A 284 -1.55 21.33 -4.60
C GLY A 284 -1.34 21.10 -3.10
N SER A 285 -0.16 20.60 -2.74
CA SER A 285 0.68 21.52 -1.98
C SER A 285 1.94 21.75 -2.80
N ASP A 286 1.84 22.53 -3.88
CA ASP A 286 2.98 23.22 -4.50
C ASP A 286 3.60 24.26 -3.54
N ARG A 287 3.20 24.25 -2.26
CA ARG A 287 3.82 24.98 -1.16
C ARG A 287 5.26 24.54 -0.85
N TRP A 288 5.79 23.53 -1.55
CA TRP A 288 7.19 23.12 -1.42
C TRP A 288 8.13 23.86 -2.37
N LEU A 289 7.63 24.52 -3.43
CA LEU A 289 8.48 25.19 -4.43
C LEU A 289 7.97 26.55 -4.92
N THR A 290 6.82 27.04 -4.47
CA THR A 290 6.39 28.42 -4.74
C THR A 290 6.01 29.17 -3.47
N GLU A 291 6.86 30.16 -3.22
CA GLU A 291 6.68 31.44 -2.52
C GLU A 291 7.12 31.59 -1.06
N SER A 292 8.16 32.45 -0.98
CA SER A 292 8.65 33.36 0.08
C SER A 292 9.17 32.79 1.38
#